data_AF-A0AA93BCS4-F1
#
_entry.id   AF-A0AA93BCS4-F1
#
_cell.length_a   1.000
_cell.length_b   1.000
_cell.length_c   1.000
_cell.angle_alpha   90.00
_cell.angle_beta   90.00
_cell.angle_gamma   90.00
#
_symmetry.space_group_name_H-M   'P 1'
#
loop_
_entity.id
_entity.type
_entity.pdbx_description
1 polymer ?
#
loop_
_entity_poly.entity_id
_entity_poly.type
_entity_poly.pdbx_seq_one_letter_code
_entity_poly.pdbx_strand_id
1 'polypeptide(L)'
;MMNKMYFLGCMGILAASAMLSSCSSDNDDPTPSPNPGSEVVYKWTTNGGLKACDHILFGTDDKENANGTQIGNGDQEFVFTGKQTLKKGTYLLKGWVYIADGAELTIEPGTIIKGDKQTKAALIAERGGKLIAKGTATEPIVFTSEEVAGSRKPGDWGGIILCGKAKNNQTEQQIEGGPRTKHGGADDADNSGALSYVR
;
A
#
# COMPACT_ATOMS: atom_id res chain seq x y z
N MET A 1 20.29 24.93 -37.47
CA MET A 1 20.43 26.39 -37.51
C MET A 1 19.54 26.97 -36.43
N MET A 2 20.18 27.72 -35.54
CA MET A 2 19.66 28.31 -34.32
C MET A 2 18.97 29.62 -34.70
N ASN A 3 17.80 29.93 -34.15
CA ASN A 3 17.43 31.35 -34.02
C ASN A 3 16.91 31.61 -32.61
N LYS A 4 17.46 32.68 -32.06
CA LYS A 4 17.60 32.99 -30.64
C LYS A 4 17.17 34.45 -30.50
N MET A 5 16.71 34.82 -29.30
CA MET A 5 16.73 36.19 -28.73
C MET A 5 15.64 37.13 -29.23
N TYR A 6 15.08 38.07 -28.48
CA TYR A 6 14.92 38.44 -27.05
C TYR A 6 14.12 39.76 -27.13
N PHE A 7 13.29 40.12 -26.16
CA PHE A 7 13.16 41.53 -25.77
C PHE A 7 12.72 41.67 -24.30
N LEU A 8 13.49 42.50 -23.60
CA LEU A 8 13.42 42.84 -22.18
C LEU A 8 13.24 44.37 -22.10
N GLY A 9 12.49 44.87 -21.11
CA GLY A 9 12.46 46.29 -20.70
C GLY A 9 11.05 46.73 -20.32
N CYS A 10 10.79 47.59 -19.32
CA CYS A 10 11.63 48.35 -18.38
C CYS A 10 10.74 48.77 -17.19
N MET A 11 11.41 49.27 -16.14
CA MET A 11 10.97 49.52 -14.76
C MET A 11 10.71 51.04 -14.51
N GLY A 12 9.91 51.41 -13.48
CA GLY A 12 9.86 52.78 -12.87
C GLY A 12 8.46 53.41 -12.71
N ILE A 13 7.72 53.34 -11.58
CA ILE A 13 7.69 54.08 -10.27
C ILE A 13 7.08 55.51 -10.29
N LEU A 14 6.04 55.75 -9.44
CA LEU A 14 5.78 56.85 -8.44
C LEU A 14 4.24 57.12 -8.27
N ALA A 15 3.59 56.80 -7.13
CA ALA A 15 3.28 57.62 -5.91
C ALA A 15 2.24 58.76 -6.13
N ALA A 16 1.23 59.13 -5.30
CA ALA A 16 0.73 58.72 -3.98
C ALA A 16 -0.72 59.25 -3.71
N SER A 17 -1.45 58.52 -2.84
CA SER A 17 -2.45 58.92 -1.81
C SER A 17 -3.65 59.86 -2.08
N ALA A 18 -4.86 59.38 -1.72
CA ALA A 18 -5.84 60.11 -0.92
C ALA A 18 -6.74 59.11 -0.15
N MET A 19 -7.00 59.39 1.13
CA MET A 19 -7.74 58.55 2.06
C MET A 19 -9.15 59.11 2.24
N LEU A 20 -10.18 58.25 2.22
CA LEU A 20 -11.49 58.56 2.81
C LEU A 20 -11.96 57.33 3.57
N SER A 21 -12.12 57.52 4.88
CA SER A 21 -12.78 56.60 5.79
C SER A 21 -14.28 56.86 5.71
N SER A 22 -15.08 55.82 5.43
CA SER A 22 -16.54 55.84 5.56
C SER A 22 -16.98 54.53 6.17
N CYS A 23 -17.78 54.61 7.22
CA CYS A 23 -18.18 53.52 8.08
C CYS A 23 -19.43 52.78 7.58
N SER A 24 -19.52 51.50 7.98
CA SER A 24 -20.72 50.78 8.43
C SER A 24 -21.72 50.25 7.40
N SER A 25 -21.73 48.92 7.22
CA SER A 25 -22.81 48.05 7.70
C SER A 25 -22.42 46.59 7.52
N ASP A 26 -22.40 45.87 8.65
CA ASP A 26 -22.07 44.46 8.80
C ASP A 26 -23.05 43.56 8.03
N ASN A 27 -22.50 42.65 7.21
CA ASN A 27 -23.05 41.33 6.87
C ASN A 27 -22.00 40.53 6.05
N ASP A 28 -20.84 40.28 6.65
CA ASP A 28 -19.97 39.20 6.20
C ASP A 28 -20.33 37.95 7.00
N ASP A 29 -21.22 37.12 6.46
CA ASP A 29 -21.28 35.72 6.83
C ASP A 29 -19.99 35.07 6.32
N PRO A 30 -19.04 34.66 7.17
CA PRO A 30 -17.93 33.87 6.71
C PRO A 30 -18.49 32.48 6.43
N THR A 31 -18.94 32.24 5.20
CA THR A 31 -19.06 30.88 4.70
C THR A 31 -17.75 30.18 5.03
N PRO A 32 -17.74 29.12 5.85
CA PRO A 32 -16.51 28.41 6.13
C PRO A 32 -15.99 27.89 4.79
N SER A 33 -14.89 28.47 4.31
CA SER A 33 -14.11 27.86 3.25
C SER A 33 -13.83 26.42 3.70
N PRO A 34 -14.14 25.40 2.88
CA PRO A 34 -13.83 24.03 3.24
C PRO A 34 -12.33 23.94 3.50
N ASN A 35 -11.94 23.55 4.71
CA ASN A 35 -10.55 23.22 5.01
C ASN A 35 -10.05 22.25 3.92
N PRO A 36 -8.96 22.56 3.19
CA PRO A 36 -8.35 21.60 2.29
C PRO A 36 -7.96 20.40 3.14
N GLY A 37 -8.48 19.23 2.77
CA GLY A 37 -8.31 18.00 3.52
C GLY A 37 -6.85 17.78 3.89
N SER A 38 -6.62 17.34 5.13
CA SER A 38 -5.30 16.95 5.61
C SER A 38 -4.66 16.00 4.61
N GLU A 39 -3.57 16.42 3.99
CA GLU A 39 -2.82 15.60 3.05
C GLU A 39 -2.36 14.33 3.80
N VAL A 40 -2.76 13.15 3.31
CA VAL A 40 -2.36 11.89 3.92
C VAL A 40 -0.89 11.67 3.60
N VAL A 41 -0.02 11.86 4.60
CA VAL A 41 1.42 11.64 4.46
C VAL A 41 1.74 10.18 4.80
N TYR A 42 2.14 9.41 3.79
CA TYR A 42 2.66 8.05 3.96
C TYR A 42 4.15 8.08 4.31
N LYS A 43 4.57 7.21 5.24
CA LYS A 43 5.94 7.21 5.76
C LYS A 43 6.78 6.16 5.06
N TRP A 44 7.67 6.62 4.19
CA TRP A 44 8.71 5.79 3.61
C TRP A 44 9.93 5.70 4.50
N THR A 45 10.44 4.48 4.62
CA THR A 45 11.61 4.10 5.43
C THR A 45 12.38 2.99 4.72
N THR A 46 13.33 2.36 5.42
CA THR A 46 13.93 1.11 4.97
C THR A 46 13.78 0.01 6.02
N ASN A 47 13.64 -1.23 5.57
CA ASN A 47 13.63 -2.42 6.41
C ASN A 47 14.68 -3.42 5.89
N GLY A 48 15.82 -3.47 6.58
CA GLY A 48 16.97 -4.25 6.11
C GLY A 48 17.54 -3.76 4.77
N GLY A 49 17.50 -2.44 4.53
CA GLY A 49 17.97 -1.80 3.29
C GLY A 49 16.95 -1.78 2.15
N LEU A 50 15.82 -2.48 2.27
CA LEU A 50 14.75 -2.46 1.28
C LEU A 50 13.78 -1.31 1.52
N LYS A 51 13.15 -0.82 0.45
CA LYS A 51 12.13 0.24 0.54
C LYS A 51 10.93 -0.27 1.34
N ALA A 52 10.53 0.52 2.34
CA ALA A 52 9.45 0.18 3.23
C ALA A 52 8.45 1.33 3.38
N CYS A 53 7.15 1.02 3.44
CA CYS A 53 6.09 2.01 3.65
C CYS A 53 5.08 1.55 4.69
N ASP A 54 4.53 2.47 5.46
CA ASP A 54 3.43 2.21 6.40
C ASP A 54 2.04 2.13 5.74
N HIS A 55 1.97 2.31 4.42
CA HIS A 55 0.77 2.19 3.62
C HIS A 55 0.94 1.16 2.51
N ILE A 56 -0.10 0.35 2.27
CA ILE A 56 -0.01 -0.80 1.35
C ILE A 56 -0.70 -0.60 0.00
N LEU A 57 -1.57 0.41 -0.12
CA LEU A 57 -2.42 0.59 -1.30
C LEU A 57 -1.84 1.62 -2.28
N PHE A 58 -1.81 1.23 -3.55
CA PHE A 58 -1.29 2.01 -4.66
C PHE A 58 -2.35 2.21 -5.75
N GLY A 59 -2.16 3.25 -6.54
CA GLY A 59 -2.84 3.45 -7.81
C GLY A 59 -2.20 2.62 -8.93
N THR A 60 -2.83 2.63 -10.10
CA THR A 60 -2.30 1.96 -11.31
C THR A 60 -1.03 2.62 -11.86
N ASP A 61 -0.69 3.79 -11.35
CA ASP A 61 0.55 4.52 -11.63
C ASP A 61 1.68 4.17 -10.62
N ASP A 62 1.46 3.12 -9.82
CA ASP A 62 2.39 2.61 -8.80
C ASP A 62 2.73 3.64 -7.69
N LYS A 63 1.88 4.66 -7.51
CA LYS A 63 1.97 5.64 -6.42
C LYS A 63 0.97 5.37 -5.32
N GLU A 64 1.29 5.77 -4.10
CA GLU A 64 0.47 5.54 -2.92
C GLU A 64 -0.89 6.22 -3.06
N ASN A 65 -1.94 5.49 -2.71
CA ASN A 65 -3.31 6.00 -2.82
C ASN A 65 -4.17 5.38 -1.72
N ALA A 66 -4.80 6.22 -0.89
CA ALA A 66 -5.69 5.79 0.17
C ALA A 66 -6.89 5.01 -0.36
N ASN A 67 -7.34 5.35 -1.57
CA ASN A 67 -8.42 4.70 -2.30
C ASN A 67 -7.88 3.76 -3.40
N GLY A 68 -6.59 3.43 -3.35
CA GLY A 68 -5.95 2.53 -4.29
C GLY A 68 -6.56 1.14 -4.26
N THR A 69 -6.52 0.46 -5.41
CA THR A 69 -6.97 -0.94 -5.54
C THR A 69 -5.82 -1.88 -5.88
N GLN A 70 -4.58 -1.39 -5.90
CA GLN A 70 -3.39 -2.20 -6.04
C GLN A 70 -2.72 -2.41 -4.67
N ILE A 71 -2.30 -3.63 -4.36
CA ILE A 71 -1.52 -3.98 -3.18
C ILE A 71 -0.08 -4.14 -3.63
N GLY A 72 0.80 -3.31 -3.07
CA GLY A 72 2.19 -3.20 -3.51
C GLY A 72 2.37 -2.31 -4.75
N ASN A 73 3.61 -1.96 -5.02
CA ASN A 73 4.02 -1.06 -6.11
C ASN A 73 4.60 -1.81 -7.32
N GLY A 74 4.53 -3.14 -7.33
CA GLY A 74 5.12 -3.98 -8.37
C GLY A 74 6.59 -4.37 -8.17
N ASP A 75 7.28 -3.81 -7.16
CA ASP A 75 8.64 -4.22 -6.81
C ASP A 75 8.63 -5.65 -6.23
N GLN A 76 9.73 -6.39 -6.42
CA GLN A 76 9.94 -7.73 -5.83
C GLN A 76 10.41 -7.69 -4.37
N GLU A 77 10.45 -6.51 -3.77
CA GLU A 77 11.11 -6.22 -2.50
C GLU A 77 10.34 -5.16 -1.68
N PHE A 78 9.06 -4.93 -1.97
CA PHE A 78 8.27 -3.93 -1.26
C PHE A 78 7.92 -4.41 0.15
N VAL A 79 8.31 -3.63 1.15
CA VAL A 79 8.06 -3.94 2.55
C VAL A 79 6.94 -3.07 3.12
N PHE A 80 5.88 -3.71 3.60
CA PHE A 80 4.81 -3.07 4.35
C PHE A 80 5.11 -3.13 5.85
N THR A 81 5.16 -1.97 6.50
CA THR A 81 5.46 -1.82 7.94
C THR A 81 4.28 -1.32 8.77
N GLY A 82 3.14 -1.07 8.12
CA GLY A 82 1.97 -0.47 8.73
C GLY A 82 1.00 -1.46 9.36
N LYS A 83 -0.14 -0.91 9.80
CA LYS A 83 -1.33 -1.68 10.18
C LYS A 83 -2.51 -1.16 9.39
N GLN A 84 -3.03 -1.98 8.48
CA GLN A 84 -4.06 -1.54 7.54
C GLN A 84 -5.12 -2.60 7.34
N THR A 85 -6.38 -2.15 7.23
CA THR A 85 -7.51 -2.99 6.84
C THR A 85 -7.89 -2.68 5.40
N LEU A 86 -7.90 -3.69 4.54
CA LEU A 86 -8.49 -3.61 3.21
C LEU A 86 -10.00 -3.77 3.34
N LYS A 87 -10.73 -2.78 2.83
CA LYS A 87 -12.19 -2.84 2.75
C LYS A 87 -12.63 -3.91 1.76
N LYS A 88 -13.83 -4.46 1.94
CA LYS A 88 -14.41 -5.40 0.98
C LYS A 88 -14.34 -4.81 -0.44
N GLY A 89 -13.66 -5.51 -1.33
CA GLY A 89 -13.40 -5.02 -2.68
C GLY A 89 -12.70 -6.04 -3.58
N THR A 90 -12.29 -5.59 -4.76
CA THR A 90 -11.38 -6.34 -5.62
C THR A 90 -10.06 -5.58 -5.71
N TYR A 91 -8.96 -6.27 -5.43
CA TYR A 91 -7.62 -5.70 -5.46
C TYR A 91 -6.71 -6.48 -6.39
N LEU A 92 -5.75 -5.79 -6.99
CA LEU A 92 -4.63 -6.38 -7.71
C LEU A 92 -3.41 -6.43 -6.79
N LEU A 93 -2.90 -7.61 -6.49
CA LEU A 93 -1.61 -7.80 -5.82
C LEU A 93 -0.51 -7.78 -6.88
N LYS A 94 0.45 -6.88 -6.75
CA LYS A 94 1.52 -6.67 -7.74
C LYS A 94 2.89 -6.63 -7.05
N GLY A 95 3.83 -7.43 -7.55
CA GLY A 95 5.15 -7.59 -6.92
C GLY A 95 5.13 -8.51 -5.69
N TRP A 96 6.23 -8.51 -4.95
CA TRP A 96 6.32 -9.22 -3.68
C TRP A 96 6.14 -8.24 -2.53
N VAL A 97 5.08 -8.46 -1.76
CA VAL A 97 4.67 -7.61 -0.66
C VAL A 97 4.98 -8.31 0.65
N TYR A 98 5.96 -7.80 1.37
CA TYR A 98 6.41 -8.33 2.65
C TYR A 98 5.72 -7.60 3.80
N ILE A 99 4.88 -8.30 4.55
CA ILE A 99 4.31 -7.80 5.80
C ILE A 99 5.38 -8.03 6.88
N ALA A 100 6.07 -6.96 7.27
CA ALA A 100 7.24 -7.01 8.16
C ALA A 100 6.88 -7.31 9.63
N ASP A 101 7.91 -7.55 10.46
CA ASP A 101 7.74 -7.69 11.92
C ASP A 101 7.01 -6.47 12.51
N GLY A 102 5.94 -6.73 13.27
CA GLY A 102 5.07 -5.71 13.87
C GLY A 102 4.00 -5.12 12.94
N ALA A 103 4.06 -5.40 11.63
CA ALA A 103 3.06 -5.00 10.66
C ALA A 103 1.86 -5.95 10.66
N GLU A 104 0.69 -5.43 10.27
CA GLU A 104 -0.55 -6.21 10.22
C GLU A 104 -1.41 -5.80 9.03
N LEU A 105 -1.69 -6.76 8.15
CA LEU A 105 -2.68 -6.60 7.08
C LEU A 105 -3.95 -7.36 7.45
N THR A 106 -5.06 -6.65 7.57
CA THR A 106 -6.40 -7.23 7.71
C THR A 106 -7.15 -7.12 6.40
N ILE A 107 -7.84 -8.17 5.98
CA ILE A 107 -8.65 -8.21 4.76
C ILE A 107 -10.10 -8.53 5.15
N GLU A 108 -11.02 -7.62 4.83
CA GLU A 108 -12.44 -7.82 5.13
C GLU A 108 -13.05 -9.01 4.33
N PRO A 109 -14.06 -9.70 4.89
CA PRO A 109 -14.80 -10.77 4.21
C PRO A 109 -15.32 -10.36 2.82
N GLY A 110 -15.40 -11.32 1.90
CA GLY A 110 -15.90 -11.11 0.54
C GLY A 110 -14.94 -10.37 -0.40
N THR A 111 -13.70 -10.11 0.04
CA THR A 111 -12.67 -9.48 -0.78
C THR A 111 -12.11 -10.46 -1.82
N ILE A 112 -11.80 -9.95 -3.01
CA ILE A 112 -11.08 -10.69 -4.06
C ILE A 112 -9.70 -10.07 -4.24
N ILE A 113 -8.65 -10.86 -4.07
CA ILE A 113 -7.27 -10.49 -4.34
C ILE A 113 -6.83 -11.23 -5.61
N LYS A 114 -6.42 -10.49 -6.62
CA LYS A 114 -5.92 -11.00 -7.90
C LYS A 114 -4.40 -10.87 -7.94
N GLY A 115 -3.66 -11.97 -8.00
CA GLY A 115 -2.21 -11.96 -8.16
C GLY A 115 -1.81 -11.65 -9.60
N ASP A 116 -0.99 -10.62 -9.77
CA ASP A 116 -0.40 -10.22 -11.04
C ASP A 116 0.56 -11.28 -11.56
N LYS A 117 0.38 -11.65 -12.83
CA LYS A 117 1.10 -12.76 -13.45
C LYS A 117 2.51 -12.38 -13.87
N GLN A 118 2.67 -11.15 -14.32
CA GLN A 118 3.92 -10.63 -14.85
C GLN A 118 4.98 -10.53 -13.76
N THR A 119 4.58 -10.09 -12.58
CA THR A 119 5.42 -9.95 -11.38
C THR A 119 5.45 -11.21 -10.53
N LYS A 120 4.70 -12.27 -10.87
CA LYS A 120 4.57 -13.46 -10.03
C LYS A 120 4.21 -13.09 -8.59
N ALA A 121 3.20 -12.23 -8.48
CA ALA A 121 2.95 -11.51 -7.25
C ALA A 121 2.73 -12.44 -6.05
N ALA A 122 3.25 -12.03 -4.90
CA ALA A 122 3.21 -12.82 -3.68
C ALA A 122 2.93 -11.93 -2.46
N LEU A 123 2.09 -12.43 -1.55
CA LEU A 123 1.81 -11.78 -0.28
C LEU A 123 2.47 -12.58 0.84
N ILE A 124 3.43 -11.96 1.51
CA ILE A 124 4.41 -12.67 2.33
C ILE A 124 4.37 -12.10 3.74
N ALA A 125 3.81 -12.84 4.69
CA ALA A 125 3.94 -12.50 6.11
C ALA A 125 5.31 -12.99 6.61
N GLU A 126 6.20 -12.04 6.90
CA GLU A 126 7.49 -12.33 7.52
C GLU A 126 7.32 -12.67 9.00
N ARG A 127 8.38 -13.18 9.63
CA ARG A 127 8.40 -13.48 11.06
C ARG A 127 7.95 -12.27 11.88
N GLY A 128 6.86 -12.42 12.61
CA GLY A 128 6.25 -11.38 13.45
C GLY A 128 5.32 -10.42 12.71
N GLY A 129 5.24 -10.51 11.39
CA GLY A 129 4.19 -9.90 10.58
C GLY A 129 2.91 -10.72 10.59
N LYS A 130 1.77 -10.06 10.36
CA LYS A 130 0.45 -10.68 10.49
C LYS A 130 -0.43 -10.49 9.26
N LEU A 131 -1.01 -11.58 8.77
CA LEU A 131 -2.08 -11.58 7.78
C LEU A 131 -3.40 -12.08 8.40
N ILE A 132 -4.37 -11.20 8.54
CA ILE A 132 -5.71 -11.51 9.06
C ILE A 132 -6.70 -11.53 7.88
N ALA A 133 -7.00 -12.72 7.37
CA ALA A 133 -7.95 -12.95 6.28
C ALA A 133 -9.03 -13.93 6.74
N LYS A 134 -10.01 -13.42 7.47
CA LYS A 134 -11.11 -14.21 8.04
C LYS A 134 -12.40 -13.98 7.27
N GLY A 135 -12.55 -14.66 6.13
CA GLY A 135 -13.82 -14.70 5.40
C GLY A 135 -14.91 -15.42 6.17
N THR A 136 -16.09 -15.51 5.57
CA THR A 136 -17.22 -16.30 6.09
C THR A 136 -17.70 -17.30 5.03
N ALA A 137 -18.57 -18.24 5.42
CA ALA A 137 -19.16 -19.19 4.47
C ALA A 137 -19.91 -18.49 3.31
N THR A 138 -20.56 -17.36 3.58
CA THR A 138 -21.30 -16.57 2.59
C THR A 138 -20.45 -15.52 1.89
N GLU A 139 -19.36 -15.09 2.53
CA GLU A 139 -18.45 -14.06 2.01
C GLU A 139 -16.99 -14.53 2.14
N PRO A 140 -16.58 -15.56 1.39
CA PRO A 140 -15.20 -16.02 1.42
C PRO A 140 -14.26 -14.95 0.87
N ILE A 141 -13.03 -14.92 1.37
CA ILE A 141 -11.97 -14.13 0.75
C ILE A 141 -11.35 -14.97 -0.36
N VAL A 142 -11.26 -14.42 -1.57
CA VAL A 142 -10.78 -15.17 -2.74
C VAL A 142 -9.41 -14.66 -3.15
N PHE A 143 -8.42 -15.55 -3.18
CA PHE A 143 -7.12 -15.28 -3.75
C PHE A 143 -6.97 -16.05 -5.07
N THR A 144 -6.70 -15.35 -6.16
CA THR A 144 -6.71 -15.96 -7.50
C THR A 144 -5.71 -15.29 -8.42
N SER A 145 -5.36 -15.94 -9.53
CA SER A 145 -4.70 -15.29 -10.67
C SER A 145 -5.57 -14.14 -11.23
N GLU A 146 -4.92 -13.07 -11.67
CA GLU A 146 -5.56 -11.97 -12.40
C GLU A 146 -6.09 -12.37 -13.78
N GLU A 147 -5.56 -13.47 -14.34
CA GLU A 147 -5.95 -13.94 -15.67
C GLU A 147 -7.45 -14.18 -15.75
N VAL A 148 -7.98 -14.02 -16.96
CA VAL A 148 -9.39 -14.24 -17.26
C VAL A 148 -9.82 -15.64 -16.81
N ALA A 149 -11.04 -15.74 -16.26
CA ALA A 149 -11.61 -17.01 -15.83
C ALA A 149 -11.56 -18.04 -16.97
N GLY A 150 -11.12 -19.25 -16.66
CA GLY A 150 -10.86 -20.31 -17.66
C GLY A 150 -9.42 -20.36 -18.18
N SER A 151 -8.65 -19.27 -18.07
CA SER A 151 -7.25 -19.21 -18.52
C SER A 151 -6.22 -19.23 -17.38
N ARG A 152 -6.69 -19.23 -16.12
CA ARG A 152 -5.85 -19.24 -14.91
C ARG A 152 -5.08 -20.55 -14.80
N LYS A 153 -3.80 -20.47 -14.42
CA LYS A 153 -2.90 -21.61 -14.32
C LYS A 153 -2.12 -21.61 -12.99
N PRO A 154 -1.73 -22.79 -12.47
CA PRO A 154 -0.72 -22.87 -11.42
C PRO A 154 0.55 -22.11 -11.84
N GLY A 155 1.12 -21.33 -10.92
CA GLY A 155 2.29 -20.50 -11.19
C GLY A 155 2.01 -19.19 -11.93
N ASP A 156 0.75 -18.82 -12.16
CA ASP A 156 0.43 -17.46 -12.58
C ASP A 156 0.95 -16.45 -11.55
N TRP A 157 0.76 -16.71 -10.25
CA TRP A 157 1.21 -15.87 -9.14
C TRP A 157 1.91 -16.71 -8.06
N GLY A 158 2.65 -16.06 -7.15
CA GLY A 158 3.50 -16.70 -6.15
C GLY A 158 2.76 -17.24 -4.92
N GLY A 159 1.53 -16.80 -4.69
CA GLY A 159 0.70 -17.28 -3.58
C GLY A 159 0.80 -16.43 -2.31
N ILE A 160 0.32 -17.02 -1.22
CA ILE A 160 0.45 -16.49 0.13
C ILE A 160 1.53 -17.29 0.86
N ILE A 161 2.46 -16.61 1.49
CA ILE A 161 3.53 -17.22 2.26
C ILE A 161 3.42 -16.73 3.71
N LEU A 162 3.31 -17.65 4.67
CA LEU A 162 3.25 -17.35 6.09
C LEU A 162 4.49 -17.94 6.78
N CYS A 163 5.37 -17.10 7.29
CA CYS A 163 6.60 -17.52 7.94
C CYS A 163 6.61 -17.07 9.41
N GLY A 164 6.32 -17.99 10.33
CA GLY A 164 6.29 -17.71 11.78
C GLY A 164 7.62 -17.94 12.50
N LYS A 165 7.63 -17.55 13.79
CA LYS A 165 8.75 -17.68 14.75
C LYS A 165 8.71 -19.00 15.56
N ALA A 166 7.73 -19.87 15.33
CA ALA A 166 7.61 -21.17 16.00
C ALA A 166 8.74 -22.13 15.65
N LYS A 167 9.04 -23.08 16.54
CA LYS A 167 10.11 -24.06 16.30
C LYS A 167 9.82 -24.90 15.06
N ASN A 168 10.89 -25.22 14.34
CA ASN A 168 10.89 -26.20 13.28
C ASN A 168 12.13 -27.11 13.41
N ASN A 169 12.26 -28.11 12.53
CA ASN A 169 13.35 -29.09 12.58
C ASN A 169 14.73 -28.53 12.18
N GLN A 170 14.84 -27.24 11.87
CA GLN A 170 16.04 -26.59 11.34
C GLN A 170 16.35 -25.23 12.02
N THR A 171 15.72 -24.95 13.17
CA THR A 171 15.77 -23.67 13.91
C THR A 171 15.26 -22.48 13.09
N GLU A 172 16.01 -22.01 12.10
CA GLU A 172 15.62 -20.95 11.15
C GLU A 172 16.07 -21.33 9.75
N GLN A 173 15.21 -21.19 8.74
CA GLN A 173 15.54 -21.47 7.34
C GLN A 173 14.90 -20.44 6.41
N GLN A 174 15.57 -20.14 5.30
CA GLN A 174 14.99 -19.34 4.23
C GLN A 174 13.98 -20.18 3.45
N ILE A 175 12.87 -19.57 3.05
CA ILE A 175 11.87 -20.24 2.20
C ILE A 175 12.39 -20.41 0.77
N GLU A 176 12.00 -21.51 0.13
CA GLU A 176 12.30 -21.77 -1.29
C GLU A 176 11.55 -20.80 -2.22
N GLY A 177 11.97 -20.74 -3.49
CA GLY A 177 11.27 -19.99 -4.54
C GLY A 177 11.71 -18.54 -4.71
N GLY A 178 12.73 -18.10 -3.96
CA GLY A 178 13.40 -16.80 -4.13
C GLY A 178 13.11 -15.71 -3.09
N PRO A 179 11.96 -15.67 -2.37
CA PRO A 179 11.76 -14.68 -1.31
C PRO A 179 12.86 -14.68 -0.26
N ARG A 180 13.14 -13.49 0.28
CA ARG A 180 14.16 -13.32 1.34
C ARG A 180 13.75 -13.92 2.69
N THR A 181 12.47 -14.22 2.85
CA THR A 181 11.86 -14.50 4.14
C THR A 181 12.39 -15.80 4.75
N LYS A 182 12.63 -15.76 6.06
CA LYS A 182 12.94 -16.95 6.87
C LYS A 182 11.73 -17.38 7.68
N HIS A 183 11.60 -18.68 7.92
CA HIS A 183 10.65 -19.27 8.87
C HIS A 183 11.41 -20.02 9.98
N GLY A 184 10.73 -20.25 11.10
CA GLY A 184 11.33 -20.90 12.26
C GLY A 184 11.73 -19.90 13.35
N GLY A 185 12.09 -20.44 14.51
CA GLY A 185 12.57 -19.68 15.66
C GLY A 185 12.44 -20.50 16.94
N ALA A 186 12.22 -19.81 18.05
CA ALA A 186 12.11 -20.41 19.37
C ALA A 186 10.76 -20.14 20.06
N ASP A 187 9.84 -19.43 19.40
CA ASP A 187 8.59 -18.94 19.99
C ASP A 187 7.39 -19.76 19.52
N ASP A 188 7.07 -20.82 20.23
CA ASP A 188 5.92 -21.69 19.92
C ASP A 188 4.56 -20.99 20.13
N ALA A 189 4.55 -19.81 20.76
CA ALA A 189 3.35 -18.99 20.92
C ALA A 189 3.19 -17.94 19.79
N ASP A 190 4.10 -17.91 18.81
CA ASP A 190 4.02 -16.98 17.68
C ASP A 190 2.70 -17.11 16.90
N ASN A 191 2.21 -15.97 16.42
CA ASN A 191 0.98 -15.88 15.66
C ASN A 191 1.17 -14.96 14.45
N SER A 192 1.34 -15.57 13.27
CA SER A 192 1.49 -14.87 11.99
C SER A 192 0.15 -14.49 11.33
N GLY A 193 -0.96 -14.63 12.06
CA GLY A 193 -2.29 -14.23 11.63
C GLY A 193 -3.29 -15.39 11.54
N ALA A 194 -4.29 -15.24 10.68
CA ALA A 194 -5.37 -16.22 10.56
C ALA A 194 -6.00 -16.19 9.16
N LEU A 195 -6.09 -17.36 8.53
CA LEU A 195 -6.81 -17.57 7.27
C LEU A 195 -8.00 -18.50 7.56
N SER A 196 -9.22 -18.03 7.28
CA SER A 196 -10.45 -18.84 7.39
C SER A 196 -11.43 -18.48 6.29
N TYR A 197 -12.11 -19.47 5.71
CA TYR A 197 -12.98 -19.29 4.52
C TYR A 197 -12.26 -18.54 3.38
N VAL A 198 -11.04 -18.97 3.10
CA VAL A 198 -10.23 -18.50 1.96
C VAL A 198 -10.27 -19.55 0.83
N ARG A 199 -10.23 -19.13 -0.43
CA ARG A 199 -10.11 -20.04 -1.60
C ARG A 199 -9.35 -19.42 -2.75
#